data_AF-A0A1D6JNF8-F1
#
_entry.id   AF-A0A1D6JNF8-F1
#
_cell.length_a   1.000
_cell.length_b   1.000
_cell.length_c   1.000
_cell.angle_alpha   90.00
_cell.angle_beta   90.00
_cell.angle_gamma   90.00
#
_symmetry.space_group_name_H-M   'P 1'
#
loop_
_entity.id
_entity.type
_entity.pdbx_description
1 polymer ?
#
loop_
_entity_poly.entity_id
_entity_poly.type
_entity_poly.pdbx_seq_one_letter_code
_entity_poly.pdbx_strand_id
1 'polypeptide(L)'
;MFRTNTVEDILQVLIVFCVESLELDFALLFPERHTLLRVLPVLVVLATSSEKESESLYKRVKINRLLNVFKNDPVIPAFPDLHLSPAAILKELSSYFQNFSSQTRLLALQAPHEIQGRELQEYPRHYLILNHMGTIRADHDDFSIRFASAMDQMIRLKSSDGVYNDWSRDIKGNMYDIVVEGFQLLSRWTGRIWEQCAWKFSRPISDSQQNSMTCFDYEKVVRYNYTAEERRALLELIGYIKSIGLMMQHCDTLVSEALWETIHMEVQDFVQDKLDTMLRTTFRKKKDLSRILSDMRTLSADWMASTSKADPEQHSLHQETEEMRQNTFYPRPVAPTAAQIHCLQFLICELVSGGNLRKVGGLFGNSGSGIPVEDLKQLETFFYKLSFFLHILDYTATIGTLTDLGFLWFREFYLESSRVIQFPIECSLPWMLVGHVIESEDAGLLESILIPFDLYNDSAQHALTSLKQRFLYDEIEAELSC
;
A
#
# COMPACT_ATOMS: atom_id res chain seq x y z
N MET A 1 -30.36 -14.32 -19.46
CA MET A 1 -30.63 -14.78 -18.09
C MET A 1 -29.57 -14.15 -17.21
N PHE A 2 -29.87 -13.01 -16.57
CA PHE A 2 -28.93 -12.36 -15.66
C PHE A 2 -28.69 -13.34 -14.50
N ARG A 3 -27.49 -13.92 -14.41
CA ARG A 3 -27.14 -14.83 -13.32
C ARG A 3 -27.05 -14.00 -12.05
N THR A 4 -27.93 -14.25 -11.09
CA THR A 4 -27.88 -13.62 -9.77
C THR A 4 -26.71 -14.22 -8.99
N ASN A 5 -25.61 -13.48 -8.88
CA ASN A 5 -24.54 -13.80 -7.94
C ASN A 5 -25.11 -13.78 -6.52
N THR A 6 -24.79 -14.79 -5.72
CA THR A 6 -25.21 -14.80 -4.31
C THR A 6 -24.23 -13.99 -3.48
N VAL A 7 -24.60 -13.71 -2.22
CA VAL A 7 -23.72 -12.98 -1.29
C VAL A 7 -22.42 -13.76 -1.08
N GLU A 8 -22.49 -15.08 -1.02
CA GLU A 8 -21.36 -16.00 -0.86
C GLU A 8 -20.39 -15.91 -2.06
N ASP A 9 -20.93 -15.80 -3.28
CA ASP A 9 -20.11 -15.63 -4.49
C ASP A 9 -19.28 -14.34 -4.41
N ILE A 10 -19.87 -13.26 -3.90
CA ILE A 10 -19.19 -11.97 -3.70
C ILE A 10 -18.14 -12.08 -2.61
N LEU A 11 -18.46 -12.67 -1.46
CA LEU A 11 -17.52 -12.85 -0.35
C LEU A 11 -16.29 -13.67 -0.78
N GLN A 12 -16.48 -14.76 -1.54
CA GLN A 12 -15.37 -15.56 -2.03
C GLN A 12 -14.46 -14.79 -3.00
N VAL A 13 -15.03 -13.94 -3.87
CA VAL A 13 -14.24 -13.07 -4.77
C VAL A 13 -13.45 -12.03 -3.97
N LEU A 14 -14.05 -11.42 -2.95
CA LEU A 14 -13.35 -10.47 -2.08
C LEU A 14 -12.21 -11.14 -1.33
N ILE A 15 -12.39 -12.36 -0.83
CA ILE A 15 -11.31 -13.13 -0.17
C ILE A 15 -10.17 -13.41 -1.16
N VAL A 16 -10.49 -13.85 -2.37
CA VAL A 16 -9.48 -14.07 -3.43
C VAL A 16 -8.71 -12.79 -3.70
N PHE A 17 -9.41 -11.68 -3.91
CA PHE A 17 -8.79 -10.38 -4.15
C PHE A 17 -7.88 -9.96 -3.00
N CYS A 18 -8.32 -10.09 -1.74
CA CYS A 18 -7.50 -9.78 -0.58
C CYS A 18 -6.22 -10.62 -0.54
N VAL A 19 -6.34 -11.93 -0.70
CA VAL A 19 -5.18 -12.84 -0.63
C VAL A 19 -4.21 -12.60 -1.78
N GLU A 20 -4.69 -12.43 -3.00
CA GLU A 20 -3.83 -12.18 -4.16
C GLU A 20 -3.13 -10.83 -4.06
N SER A 21 -3.84 -9.79 -3.65
CA SER A 21 -3.25 -8.46 -3.46
C SER A 21 -2.17 -8.48 -2.38
N LEU A 22 -2.42 -9.15 -1.25
CA LEU A 22 -1.45 -9.29 -0.15
C LEU A 22 -0.23 -10.14 -0.50
N GLU A 23 -0.36 -11.10 -1.43
CA GLU A 23 0.76 -11.94 -1.88
C GLU A 23 1.60 -11.26 -2.98
N LEU A 24 1.00 -10.42 -3.80
CA LEU A 24 1.69 -9.68 -4.86
C LEU A 24 2.48 -8.49 -4.32
N ASP A 25 1.92 -7.77 -3.34
CA ASP A 25 2.54 -6.69 -2.52
C ASP A 25 3.12 -5.47 -3.28
N PHE A 26 3.36 -5.55 -4.59
CA PHE A 26 4.06 -4.50 -5.35
C PHE A 26 3.20 -3.26 -5.68
N ALA A 27 1.88 -3.38 -5.58
CA ALA A 27 0.94 -2.30 -5.92
C ALA A 27 0.17 -1.76 -4.70
N LEU A 28 0.47 -2.25 -3.50
CA LEU A 28 -0.23 -1.84 -2.28
C LEU A 28 0.62 -0.85 -1.48
N LEU A 29 -0.01 0.24 -1.05
CA LEU A 29 0.54 1.06 0.02
C LEU A 29 0.12 0.51 1.39
N PHE A 30 0.85 0.86 2.46
CA PHE A 30 0.61 0.33 3.80
C PHE A 30 -0.84 0.49 4.29
N PRO A 31 -1.59 1.59 4.00
CA PRO A 31 -2.95 1.73 4.48
C PRO A 31 -3.88 0.68 3.84
N GLU A 32 -3.65 0.37 2.57
CA GLU A 32 -4.41 -0.62 1.81
C GLU A 32 -4.07 -2.02 2.33
N ARG A 33 -2.77 -2.33 2.48
CA ARG A 33 -2.29 -3.59 3.06
C ARG A 33 -2.94 -3.85 4.42
N HIS A 34 -2.85 -2.89 5.35
CA HIS A 34 -3.42 -3.03 6.69
C HIS A 34 -4.95 -3.14 6.64
N THR A 35 -5.63 -2.48 5.70
CA THR A 35 -7.07 -2.63 5.49
C THR A 35 -7.45 -4.03 5.03
N LEU A 36 -6.75 -4.59 4.05
CA LEU A 36 -6.99 -5.95 3.57
C LEU A 36 -6.77 -6.99 4.68
N LEU A 37 -5.71 -6.82 5.48
CA LEU A 37 -5.41 -7.68 6.63
C LEU A 37 -6.52 -7.64 7.71
N ARG A 38 -7.13 -6.47 7.96
CA ARG A 38 -8.25 -6.30 8.91
C ARG A 38 -9.54 -6.94 8.40
N VAL A 39 -9.84 -6.79 7.10
CA VAL A 39 -11.10 -7.23 6.51
C VAL A 39 -11.11 -8.75 6.24
N LEU A 40 -9.98 -9.33 5.86
CA LEU A 40 -9.86 -10.75 5.50
C LEU A 40 -10.41 -11.74 6.55
N PRO A 41 -10.07 -11.67 7.86
CA PRO A 41 -10.61 -12.62 8.84
C PRO A 41 -12.14 -12.52 8.96
N VAL A 42 -12.71 -11.31 8.86
CA VAL A 42 -14.16 -11.11 8.88
C VAL A 42 -14.83 -11.74 7.66
N LEU A 43 -14.26 -11.53 6.46
CA LEU A 43 -14.78 -12.15 5.23
C LEU A 43 -14.76 -13.68 5.31
N VAL A 44 -13.70 -14.28 5.85
CA VAL A 44 -13.58 -15.73 5.98
C VAL A 44 -14.67 -16.29 6.89
N VAL A 45 -14.99 -15.63 8.01
CA VAL A 45 -16.10 -16.05 8.89
C VAL A 45 -17.44 -15.93 8.16
N LEU A 46 -17.68 -14.83 7.46
CA LEU A 46 -18.94 -14.63 6.74
C LEU A 46 -19.13 -15.62 5.58
N ALA A 47 -18.03 -15.99 4.90
CA ALA A 47 -18.05 -16.93 3.78
C ALA A 47 -18.16 -18.40 4.20
N THR A 48 -18.06 -18.70 5.50
CA THR A 48 -18.13 -20.07 6.07
C THR A 48 -19.49 -20.31 6.75
N SER A 49 -20.55 -19.83 6.10
CA SER A 49 -21.94 -19.92 6.59
C SER A 49 -22.52 -21.33 6.57
N SER A 50 -21.90 -22.29 5.87
CA SER A 50 -22.25 -23.72 5.88
C SER A 50 -21.05 -24.59 5.51
N GLU A 51 -21.10 -25.90 5.75
CA GLU A 51 -20.04 -26.84 5.37
C GLU A 51 -19.75 -26.81 3.85
N LYS A 52 -20.80 -26.72 3.03
CA LYS A 52 -20.70 -26.62 1.57
C LYS A 52 -19.96 -25.36 1.13
N GLU A 53 -20.25 -24.22 1.75
CA GLU A 53 -19.60 -22.95 1.42
C GLU A 53 -18.14 -22.91 1.88
N SER A 54 -17.86 -23.48 3.05
CA SER A 54 -16.48 -23.67 3.54
C SER A 54 -15.66 -24.52 2.57
N GLU A 55 -16.19 -25.65 2.09
CA GLU A 55 -15.51 -26.46 1.09
C GLU A 55 -15.28 -25.71 -0.22
N SER A 56 -16.28 -24.94 -0.68
CA SER A 56 -16.18 -24.12 -1.89
C SER A 56 -15.05 -23.10 -1.76
N LEU A 57 -15.01 -22.37 -0.65
CA LEU A 57 -13.98 -21.38 -0.35
C LEU A 57 -12.58 -22.02 -0.36
N TYR A 58 -12.41 -23.14 0.33
CA TYR A 58 -11.09 -23.78 0.45
C TYR A 58 -10.64 -24.45 -0.85
N LYS A 59 -11.55 -24.87 -1.72
CA LYS A 59 -11.22 -25.29 -3.09
C LYS A 59 -10.71 -24.11 -3.93
N ARG A 60 -11.18 -22.89 -3.67
CA ARG A 60 -10.81 -21.68 -4.41
C ARG A 60 -9.51 -21.04 -3.94
N VAL A 61 -9.35 -20.76 -2.66
CA VAL A 61 -8.20 -19.99 -2.11
C VAL A 61 -7.12 -20.89 -1.50
N LYS A 62 -7.44 -22.15 -1.18
CA LYS A 62 -6.65 -23.06 -0.33
C LYS A 62 -6.49 -22.52 1.08
N ILE A 63 -6.97 -23.27 2.07
CA ILE A 63 -6.86 -22.91 3.49
C ILE A 63 -5.43 -22.60 3.96
N ASN A 64 -4.40 -23.25 3.38
CA ASN A 64 -3.01 -22.99 3.74
C ASN A 64 -2.54 -21.58 3.37
N ARG A 65 -3.07 -20.98 2.28
CA ARG A 65 -2.75 -19.58 1.93
C ARG A 65 -3.30 -18.62 2.97
N LEU A 66 -4.55 -18.82 3.39
CA LEU A 66 -5.17 -18.05 4.49
C LEU A 66 -4.38 -18.19 5.80
N LEU A 67 -4.01 -19.42 6.17
CA LEU A 67 -3.21 -19.67 7.36
C LEU A 67 -1.85 -18.96 7.31
N ASN A 68 -1.19 -18.94 6.16
CA ASN A 68 0.08 -18.25 6.01
C ASN A 68 -0.07 -16.74 6.17
N VAL A 69 -1.10 -16.13 5.56
CA VAL A 69 -1.37 -14.69 5.73
C VAL A 69 -1.58 -14.36 7.22
N PHE A 70 -2.45 -15.08 7.92
CA PHE A 70 -2.72 -14.80 9.33
C PHE A 70 -1.54 -15.11 10.27
N LYS A 71 -0.65 -16.02 9.88
CA LYS A 71 0.58 -16.31 10.63
C LYS A 71 1.68 -15.30 10.39
N ASN A 72 1.77 -14.74 9.19
CA ASN A 72 2.78 -13.74 8.88
C ASN A 72 2.46 -12.41 9.59
N ASP A 73 1.16 -12.07 9.69
CA ASP A 73 0.67 -10.83 10.30
C ASP A 73 -0.26 -11.12 11.50
N PRO A 74 0.26 -11.69 12.62
CA PRO A 74 -0.57 -12.05 13.79
C PRO A 74 -1.13 -10.83 14.55
N VAL A 75 -0.49 -9.67 14.39
CA VAL A 75 -0.86 -8.38 14.99
C VAL A 75 -0.91 -7.34 13.88
N ILE A 76 -2.05 -6.68 13.74
CA ILE A 76 -2.33 -5.74 12.64
C ILE A 76 -2.67 -4.38 13.24
N PRO A 77 -2.09 -3.28 12.74
CA PRO A 77 -2.51 -1.93 13.08
C PRO A 77 -3.99 -1.69 12.75
N ALA A 78 -4.75 -1.09 13.67
CA ALA A 78 -6.16 -0.80 13.43
C ALA A 78 -6.50 0.68 13.57
N PHE A 79 -6.19 1.25 14.71
CA PHE A 79 -6.27 2.68 15.00
C PHE A 79 -4.98 3.09 15.73
N PRO A 80 -4.64 4.38 15.86
CA PRO A 80 -3.36 4.85 16.41
C PRO A 80 -2.83 4.08 17.62
N ASP A 81 -3.68 3.86 18.61
CA ASP A 81 -3.38 3.18 19.87
C ASP A 81 -4.11 1.83 20.04
N LEU A 82 -4.62 1.26 18.94
CA LEU A 82 -5.34 -0.01 18.94
C LEU A 82 -4.83 -0.96 17.87
N HIS A 83 -4.55 -2.19 18.29
CA HIS A 83 -4.18 -3.29 17.42
C HIS A 83 -5.33 -4.30 17.31
N LEU A 84 -5.33 -5.06 16.22
CA LEU A 84 -6.19 -6.22 16.02
C LEU A 84 -5.34 -7.47 15.83
N SER A 85 -5.95 -8.64 16.06
CA SER A 85 -5.34 -9.91 15.72
C SER A 85 -6.32 -10.76 14.93
N PRO A 86 -5.93 -11.29 13.74
CA PRO A 86 -6.79 -12.19 12.97
C PRO A 86 -7.26 -13.38 13.81
N ALA A 87 -6.36 -13.98 14.58
CA ALA A 87 -6.69 -15.12 15.44
C ALA A 87 -7.73 -14.75 16.50
N ALA A 88 -7.61 -13.58 17.14
CA ALA A 88 -8.58 -13.11 18.13
C ALA A 88 -9.96 -12.84 17.48
N ILE A 89 -9.98 -12.17 16.32
CA ILE A 89 -11.22 -11.91 15.56
C ILE A 89 -11.93 -13.23 15.21
N LEU A 90 -11.19 -14.20 14.66
CA LEU A 90 -11.75 -15.50 14.29
C LEU A 90 -12.34 -16.23 15.51
N LYS A 91 -11.64 -16.21 16.65
CA LYS A 91 -12.09 -16.83 17.90
C LYS A 91 -13.33 -16.15 18.48
N GLU A 92 -13.33 -14.82 18.55
CA GLU A 92 -14.46 -14.05 19.07
C GLU A 92 -15.72 -14.27 18.22
N LEU A 93 -15.57 -14.17 16.90
CA LEU A 93 -16.69 -14.37 15.98
C LEU A 93 -17.19 -15.83 15.97
N SER A 94 -16.35 -16.82 16.27
CA SER A 94 -16.77 -18.23 16.28
C SER A 94 -17.95 -18.52 17.21
N SER A 95 -18.13 -17.72 18.28
CA SER A 95 -19.25 -17.84 19.22
C SER A 95 -20.60 -17.48 18.59
N TYR A 96 -20.61 -16.61 17.57
CA TYR A 96 -21.80 -16.14 16.87
C TYR A 96 -22.09 -16.94 15.59
N PHE A 97 -21.08 -17.62 15.02
CA PHE A 97 -21.17 -18.34 13.76
C PHE A 97 -20.93 -19.85 13.96
N GLN A 98 -21.99 -20.60 14.26
CA GLN A 98 -21.94 -22.05 14.57
C GLN A 98 -21.26 -22.90 13.48
N ASN A 99 -21.41 -22.54 12.21
CA ASN A 99 -20.76 -23.28 11.12
C ASN A 99 -19.26 -23.00 11.07
N PHE A 100 -18.83 -21.79 11.45
CA PHE A 100 -17.42 -21.45 11.57
C PHE A 100 -16.77 -22.06 12.81
N SER A 101 -17.51 -22.31 13.91
CA SER A 101 -16.93 -22.95 15.11
C SER A 101 -16.41 -24.38 14.86
N SER A 102 -16.81 -25.01 13.74
CA SER A 102 -16.26 -26.29 13.28
C SER A 102 -14.86 -26.19 12.67
N GLN A 103 -14.37 -24.97 12.35
CA GLN A 103 -13.12 -24.72 11.63
C GLN A 103 -11.89 -24.76 12.56
N THR A 104 -11.61 -25.94 13.11
CA THR A 104 -10.55 -26.16 14.11
C THR A 104 -9.17 -25.66 13.69
N ARG A 105 -8.82 -25.77 12.41
CA ARG A 105 -7.50 -25.32 11.90
C ARG A 105 -7.29 -23.81 11.96
N LEU A 106 -8.34 -23.03 11.69
CA LEU A 106 -8.29 -21.57 11.77
C LEU A 106 -8.36 -21.10 13.23
N LEU A 107 -9.15 -21.80 14.06
CA LEU A 107 -9.28 -21.51 15.49
C LEU A 107 -8.05 -21.94 16.30
N ALA A 108 -7.19 -22.81 15.74
CA ALA A 108 -5.90 -23.18 16.32
C ALA A 108 -4.82 -22.10 16.17
N LEU A 109 -5.07 -21.02 15.44
CA LEU A 109 -4.15 -19.88 15.38
C LEU A 109 -4.03 -19.24 16.77
N GLN A 110 -2.80 -18.85 17.11
CA GLN A 110 -2.48 -18.25 18.39
C GLN A 110 -2.81 -16.75 18.36
N ALA A 111 -3.61 -16.30 19.32
CA ALA A 111 -3.77 -14.89 19.60
C ALA A 111 -2.46 -14.34 20.19
N PRO A 112 -2.23 -13.02 20.18
CA PRO A 112 -0.93 -12.45 20.52
C PRO A 112 -0.43 -12.92 21.88
N HIS A 113 -1.28 -12.88 22.92
CA HIS A 113 -0.94 -13.34 24.27
C HIS A 113 -0.63 -14.85 24.39
N GLU A 114 -1.10 -15.67 23.44
CA GLU A 114 -0.89 -17.12 23.42
C GLU A 114 0.36 -17.55 22.66
N ILE A 115 0.98 -16.64 21.90
CA ILE A 115 2.17 -16.96 21.10
C ILE A 115 3.32 -17.34 22.04
N GLN A 116 3.86 -18.55 21.85
CA GLN A 116 4.91 -19.15 22.68
C GLN A 116 6.02 -19.78 21.84
N GLY A 117 7.15 -20.10 22.47
CA GLY A 117 8.22 -20.88 21.85
C GLY A 117 8.99 -20.11 20.76
N ARG A 118 9.16 -20.73 19.58
CA ARG A 118 9.98 -20.17 18.48
C ARG A 118 9.38 -18.89 17.90
N GLU A 119 8.07 -18.84 17.76
CA GLU A 119 7.34 -17.69 17.20
C GLU A 119 7.54 -16.43 18.06
N LEU A 120 7.65 -16.58 19.38
CA LEU A 120 7.94 -15.47 20.30
C LEU A 120 9.31 -14.82 20.06
N GLN A 121 10.27 -15.55 19.49
CA GLN A 121 11.59 -15.03 19.14
C GLN A 121 11.65 -14.49 17.70
N GLU A 122 10.78 -15.00 16.82
CA GLU A 122 10.77 -14.66 15.41
C GLU A 122 9.97 -13.39 15.12
N TYR A 123 8.79 -13.23 15.71
CA TYR A 123 7.96 -12.04 15.46
C TYR A 123 8.63 -10.71 15.85
N PRO A 124 9.33 -10.58 16.99
CA PRO A 124 10.07 -9.35 17.27
C PRO A 124 11.11 -9.01 16.19
N ARG A 125 11.71 -10.01 15.53
CA ARG A 125 12.64 -9.76 14.41
C ARG A 125 11.94 -9.17 13.20
N HIS A 126 10.66 -9.48 13.02
CA HIS A 126 9.84 -8.94 11.95
C HIS A 126 9.30 -7.54 12.28
N TYR A 127 8.75 -7.35 13.48
CA TYR A 127 8.04 -6.12 13.86
C TYR A 127 8.94 -4.98 14.34
N LEU A 128 10.08 -5.28 14.99
CA LEU A 128 10.92 -4.23 15.57
C LEU A 128 11.83 -3.58 14.51
N ILE A 129 11.74 -2.26 14.39
CA ILE A 129 12.50 -1.41 13.44
C ILE A 129 14.00 -1.65 13.57
N LEU A 130 14.50 -1.85 14.80
CA LEU A 130 15.91 -2.09 15.11
C LEU A 130 16.53 -3.18 14.21
N ASN A 131 15.77 -4.23 13.90
CA ASN A 131 16.25 -5.38 13.11
C ASN A 131 16.36 -5.08 11.61
N HIS A 132 15.73 -4.00 11.13
CA HIS A 132 15.72 -3.59 9.72
C HIS A 132 16.60 -2.39 9.45
N MET A 133 17.21 -1.80 10.49
CA MET A 133 17.86 -0.51 10.38
C MET A 133 19.04 -0.49 9.41
N GLY A 134 19.77 -1.61 9.31
CA GLY A 134 20.86 -1.74 8.33
C GLY A 134 20.38 -1.61 6.88
N THR A 135 19.28 -2.28 6.53
CA THR A 135 18.66 -2.19 5.19
C THR A 135 18.08 -0.81 4.96
N ILE A 136 17.35 -0.26 5.94
CA ILE A 136 16.72 1.04 5.81
C ILE A 136 17.74 2.16 5.54
N ARG A 137 18.87 2.17 6.26
CA ARG A 137 19.96 3.13 6.02
C ARG A 137 20.51 3.03 4.60
N ALA A 138 20.77 1.80 4.15
CA ALA A 138 21.27 1.55 2.81
C ALA A 138 20.27 1.99 1.72
N ASP A 139 18.99 1.66 1.91
CA ASP A 139 17.91 2.05 0.99
C ASP A 139 17.77 3.58 0.95
N HIS A 140 17.83 4.26 2.11
CA HIS A 140 17.77 5.72 2.19
C HIS A 140 18.92 6.40 1.42
N ASP A 141 20.15 5.97 1.65
CA ASP A 141 21.33 6.59 1.04
C ASP A 141 21.35 6.37 -0.47
N ASP A 142 21.07 5.14 -0.92
CA ASP A 142 20.99 4.79 -2.33
C ASP A 142 19.86 5.56 -3.04
N PHE A 143 18.66 5.57 -2.45
CA PHE A 143 17.53 6.31 -3.02
C PHE A 143 17.82 7.81 -3.10
N SER A 144 18.35 8.42 -2.03
CA SER A 144 18.64 9.86 -1.99
C SER A 144 19.59 10.29 -3.11
N ILE A 145 20.64 9.50 -3.35
CA ILE A 145 21.62 9.75 -4.41
C ILE A 145 20.98 9.60 -5.79
N ARG A 146 20.23 8.51 -6.03
CA ARG A 146 19.57 8.27 -7.32
C ARG A 146 18.50 9.31 -7.62
N PHE A 147 17.71 9.69 -6.62
CA PHE A 147 16.69 10.73 -6.74
C PHE A 147 17.32 12.07 -7.11
N ALA A 148 18.37 12.49 -6.39
CA ALA A 148 19.07 13.75 -6.69
C ALA A 148 19.66 13.76 -8.12
N SER A 149 20.26 12.64 -8.54
CA SER A 149 20.80 12.47 -9.90
C SER A 149 19.71 12.55 -10.98
N ALA A 150 18.58 11.88 -10.77
CA ALA A 150 17.46 11.92 -11.71
C ALA A 150 16.81 13.31 -11.77
N MET A 151 16.76 14.03 -10.66
CA MET A 151 16.28 15.41 -10.62
C MET A 151 17.20 16.36 -11.40
N ASP A 152 18.53 16.25 -11.29
CA ASP A 152 19.47 17.03 -12.11
C ASP A 152 19.26 16.76 -13.61
N GLN A 153 19.03 15.50 -13.99
CA GLN A 153 18.71 15.14 -15.38
C GLN A 153 17.38 15.76 -15.85
N MET A 154 16.34 15.74 -15.01
CA MET A 154 15.05 16.36 -15.30
C MET A 154 15.17 17.87 -15.49
N ILE A 155 15.94 18.55 -14.64
CA ILE A 155 16.18 20.01 -14.75
C ILE A 155 16.90 20.33 -16.06
N ARG A 156 17.93 19.56 -16.42
CA ARG A 156 18.66 19.72 -17.69
C ARG A 156 17.75 19.48 -18.89
N LEU A 157 16.88 18.47 -18.83
CA LEU A 157 15.93 18.18 -19.90
C LEU A 157 15.00 19.37 -20.15
N LYS A 158 14.49 20.03 -19.10
CA LYS A 158 13.65 21.24 -19.25
C LYS A 158 14.38 22.43 -19.87
N SER A 159 15.70 22.49 -19.72
CA SER A 159 16.53 23.54 -20.33
C SER A 159 16.92 23.25 -21.79
N SER A 160 16.73 22.01 -22.25
CA SER A 160 17.02 21.59 -23.61
C SER A 160 15.80 21.83 -24.50
N ASP A 161 16.02 22.41 -25.68
CA ASP A 161 14.96 22.85 -26.59
C ASP A 161 14.21 21.64 -27.20
N GLY A 162 13.16 21.18 -26.51
CA GLY A 162 11.94 20.54 -27.02
C GLY A 162 11.99 19.30 -27.94
N VAL A 163 13.14 18.81 -28.38
CA VAL A 163 13.21 17.65 -29.29
C VAL A 163 12.95 16.37 -28.49
N TYR A 164 11.74 15.82 -28.63
CA TYR A 164 11.42 14.48 -28.16
C TYR A 164 12.32 13.48 -28.88
N ASN A 165 13.26 12.92 -28.14
CA ASN A 165 14.19 11.89 -28.60
C ASN A 165 14.21 10.75 -27.58
N ASP A 166 14.73 9.58 -27.94
CA ASP A 166 14.76 8.40 -27.05
C ASP A 166 15.37 8.72 -25.68
N TRP A 167 16.39 9.57 -25.63
CA TRP A 167 17.00 10.08 -24.41
C TRP A 167 16.01 10.80 -23.47
N SER A 168 15.10 11.62 -24.01
CA SER A 168 14.08 12.31 -23.20
C SER A 168 13.09 11.31 -22.61
N ARG A 169 12.71 10.27 -23.35
CA ARG A 169 11.79 9.24 -22.86
C ARG A 169 12.43 8.45 -21.72
N ASP A 170 13.70 8.08 -21.88
CA ASP A 170 14.42 7.29 -20.88
C ASP A 170 14.58 8.06 -19.56
N ILE A 171 14.85 9.37 -19.61
CA ILE A 171 14.90 10.22 -18.41
C ILE A 171 13.54 10.29 -17.70
N LYS A 172 12.45 10.51 -18.45
CA LYS A 172 11.09 10.59 -17.88
C LYS A 172 10.66 9.24 -17.29
N GLY A 173 11.00 8.14 -17.96
CA GLY A 173 10.76 6.78 -17.48
C GLY A 173 11.54 6.49 -16.18
N ASN A 174 12.83 6.83 -16.15
CA ASN A 174 13.65 6.68 -14.94
C ASN A 174 13.10 7.50 -13.76
N MET A 175 12.63 8.72 -14.01
CA MET A 175 11.98 9.53 -12.97
C MET A 175 10.67 8.89 -12.48
N TYR A 176 9.87 8.32 -13.38
CA TYR A 176 8.67 7.57 -13.01
C TYR A 176 9.00 6.38 -12.09
N ASP A 177 10.01 5.58 -12.45
CA ASP A 177 10.43 4.42 -11.64
C ASP A 177 10.93 4.84 -10.26
N ILE A 178 11.71 5.93 -10.18
CA ILE A 178 12.17 6.51 -8.91
C ILE A 178 11.01 7.01 -8.05
N VAL A 179 9.99 7.63 -8.64
CA VAL A 179 8.80 8.07 -7.89
C VAL A 179 8.01 6.88 -7.34
N VAL A 180 7.81 5.83 -8.15
CA VAL A 180 7.16 4.58 -7.71
C VAL A 180 7.92 3.97 -6.54
N GLU A 181 9.24 3.87 -6.65
CA GLU A 181 10.09 3.35 -5.59
C GLU A 181 10.01 4.20 -4.33
N GLY A 182 10.04 5.53 -4.45
CA GLY A 182 9.94 6.45 -3.32
C GLY A 182 8.63 6.27 -2.55
N PHE A 183 7.50 6.11 -3.24
CA PHE A 183 6.22 5.80 -2.60
C PHE A 183 6.24 4.44 -1.89
N GLN A 184 6.77 3.41 -2.54
CA GLN A 184 6.90 2.09 -1.92
C GLN A 184 7.81 2.10 -0.70
N LEU A 185 8.89 2.89 -0.74
CA LEU A 185 9.87 3.03 0.33
C LEU A 185 9.26 3.73 1.55
N LEU A 186 8.67 4.91 1.34
CA LEU A 186 7.95 5.66 2.38
C LEU A 186 6.82 4.81 2.98
N SER A 187 6.04 4.13 2.12
CA SER A 187 4.98 3.22 2.55
C SER A 187 5.49 2.11 3.45
N ARG A 188 6.58 1.44 3.07
CA ARG A 188 7.18 0.36 3.85
C ARG A 188 7.69 0.87 5.19
N TRP A 189 8.33 2.03 5.23
CA TRP A 189 8.88 2.61 6.45
C TRP A 189 7.80 3.07 7.42
N THR A 190 6.80 3.81 6.93
CA THR A 190 5.66 4.27 7.75
C THR A 190 4.83 3.08 8.23
N GLY A 191 4.57 2.09 7.37
CA GLY A 191 3.92 0.84 7.73
C GLY A 191 4.66 0.09 8.85
N ARG A 192 5.99 0.07 8.83
CA ARG A 192 6.80 -0.53 9.91
C ARG A 192 6.66 0.17 11.25
N ILE A 193 6.53 1.50 11.27
CA ILE A 193 6.28 2.23 12.53
C ILE A 193 4.94 1.81 13.10
N TRP A 194 3.89 1.80 12.27
CA TRP A 194 2.56 1.31 12.64
C TRP A 194 2.58 -0.11 13.19
N GLU A 195 3.27 -1.02 12.50
CA GLU A 195 3.41 -2.42 12.86
C GLU A 195 4.16 -2.60 14.19
N GLN A 196 5.26 -1.86 14.41
CA GLN A 196 5.98 -1.88 15.68
C GLN A 196 5.08 -1.41 16.83
N CYS A 197 4.36 -0.29 16.64
CA CYS A 197 3.43 0.21 17.65
C CYS A 197 2.35 -0.83 17.97
N ALA A 198 1.70 -1.41 16.96
CA ALA A 198 0.69 -2.45 17.15
C ALA A 198 1.26 -3.67 17.91
N TRP A 199 2.47 -4.11 17.57
CA TRP A 199 3.16 -5.19 18.28
C TRP A 199 3.41 -4.85 19.75
N LYS A 200 3.93 -3.64 20.04
CA LYS A 200 4.17 -3.16 21.41
C LYS A 200 2.88 -3.06 22.22
N PHE A 201 1.80 -2.53 21.62
CA PHE A 201 0.47 -2.49 22.25
C PHE A 201 -0.09 -3.88 22.56
N SER A 202 0.22 -4.89 21.74
CA SER A 202 -0.19 -6.28 22.01
C SER A 202 0.57 -6.96 23.13
N ARG A 203 1.67 -6.34 23.61
CA ARG A 203 2.62 -6.91 24.58
C ARG A 203 2.97 -5.89 25.68
N PRO A 204 2.04 -5.62 26.62
CA PRO A 204 2.37 -4.84 27.82
C PRO A 204 3.46 -5.53 28.63
N ILE A 205 4.37 -4.73 29.20
CA ILE A 205 5.35 -5.23 30.17
C ILE A 205 4.64 -5.78 31.40
N SER A 206 5.12 -6.93 31.90
CA SER A 206 4.55 -7.60 33.07
C SER A 206 4.86 -6.84 34.37
N ASP A 207 3.89 -6.79 35.28
CA ASP A 207 4.02 -6.16 36.61
C ASP A 207 5.17 -6.73 37.46
N SER A 208 5.63 -7.94 37.18
CA SER A 208 6.76 -8.58 37.89
C SER A 208 8.11 -7.91 37.65
N GLN A 209 8.24 -7.09 36.61
CA GLN A 209 9.48 -6.35 36.28
C GLN A 209 9.48 -4.93 36.87
N GLN A 210 8.40 -4.48 37.52
CA GLN A 210 8.30 -3.15 38.12
C GLN A 210 8.10 -3.20 39.64
N ASN A 211 8.89 -2.40 40.36
CA ASN A 211 8.75 -2.20 41.79
C ASN A 211 7.45 -1.45 42.11
N SER A 212 6.42 -2.13 42.62
CA SER A 212 5.35 -1.63 43.52
C SER A 212 4.75 -0.22 43.28
N MET A 213 4.81 0.36 42.08
CA MET A 213 4.16 1.63 41.75
C MET A 213 2.90 1.36 40.94
N THR A 214 1.83 2.06 41.28
CA THR A 214 0.60 2.10 40.49
C THR A 214 0.90 2.83 39.17
N CYS A 215 1.03 2.06 38.10
CA CYS A 215 1.36 2.52 36.75
C CYS A 215 0.14 2.31 35.84
N PHE A 216 -0.15 3.26 34.95
CA PHE A 216 -1.26 3.13 34.00
C PHE A 216 -0.96 2.02 32.97
N ASP A 217 -1.98 1.31 32.50
CA ASP A 217 -1.76 0.26 31.49
C ASP A 217 -1.15 0.80 30.19
N TYR A 218 -1.43 2.06 29.85
CA TYR A 218 -0.80 2.76 28.71
C TYR A 218 0.72 2.90 28.87
N GLU A 219 1.22 3.18 30.08
CA GLU A 219 2.66 3.30 30.33
C GLU A 219 3.39 1.96 30.11
N LYS A 220 2.72 0.83 30.38
CA LYS A 220 3.29 -0.51 30.19
C LYS A 220 3.48 -0.88 28.72
N VAL A 221 2.72 -0.27 27.82
CA VAL A 221 2.79 -0.52 26.38
C VAL A 221 3.58 0.55 25.62
N VAL A 222 3.74 1.74 26.21
CA VAL A 222 4.50 2.86 25.63
C VAL A 222 5.74 3.18 26.46
N ARG A 223 5.60 3.95 27.54
CA ARG A 223 6.72 4.52 28.32
C ARG A 223 7.81 3.51 28.65
N TYR A 224 7.42 2.34 29.14
CA TYR A 224 8.35 1.31 29.58
C TYR A 224 8.71 0.30 28.49
N ASN A 225 7.94 0.25 27.41
CA ASN A 225 8.05 -0.80 26.39
C ASN A 225 9.03 -0.49 25.26
N TYR A 226 9.69 0.66 25.29
CA TYR A 226 10.68 1.08 24.29
C TYR A 226 12.05 1.25 24.95
N THR A 227 13.02 0.43 24.52
CA THR A 227 14.42 0.59 24.96
C THR A 227 15.07 1.83 24.34
N ALA A 228 16.23 2.25 24.86
CA ALA A 228 16.98 3.37 24.31
C ALA A 228 17.35 3.13 22.82
N GLU A 229 17.74 1.91 22.47
CA GLU A 229 18.08 1.53 21.10
C GLU A 229 16.84 1.55 20.18
N GLU A 230 15.69 1.11 20.67
CA GLU A 230 14.43 1.17 19.91
C GLU A 230 13.96 2.61 19.70
N ARG A 231 14.13 3.50 20.69
CA ARG A 231 13.85 4.94 20.56
C ARG A 231 14.78 5.60 19.55
N ARG A 232 16.08 5.29 19.59
CA ARG A 232 17.05 5.75 18.59
C ARG A 232 16.65 5.29 17.18
N ALA A 233 16.35 4.01 17.00
CA ALA A 233 15.96 3.46 15.70
C ALA A 233 14.64 4.06 15.17
N LEU A 234 13.66 4.30 16.05
CA LEU A 234 12.42 4.97 15.69
C LEU A 234 12.67 6.42 15.26
N LEU A 235 13.47 7.17 16.03
CA LEU A 235 13.84 8.55 15.71
C LEU A 235 14.53 8.67 14.34
N GLU A 236 15.50 7.79 14.09
CA GLU A 236 16.23 7.75 12.83
C GLU A 236 15.31 7.43 11.64
N LEU A 237 14.40 6.46 11.80
CA LEU A 237 13.42 6.12 10.77
C LEU A 237 12.46 7.28 10.47
N ILE A 238 11.99 7.99 11.50
CA ILE A 238 11.17 9.20 11.34
C ILE A 238 11.95 10.22 10.51
N GLY A 239 13.23 10.45 10.83
CA GLY A 239 14.10 11.35 10.07
C GLY A 239 14.21 10.99 8.60
N TYR A 240 14.38 9.71 8.27
CA TYR A 240 14.44 9.23 6.88
C TYR A 240 13.12 9.41 6.14
N ILE A 241 11.98 9.10 6.78
CA ILE A 241 10.66 9.34 6.19
C ILE A 241 10.47 10.82 5.87
N LYS A 242 10.79 11.70 6.84
CA LYS A 242 10.66 13.15 6.66
C LYS A 242 11.60 13.70 5.58
N SER A 243 12.85 13.23 5.55
CA SER A 243 13.84 13.61 4.55
C SER A 243 13.39 13.26 3.13
N ILE A 244 13.07 11.99 2.87
CA ILE A 244 12.62 11.52 1.55
C ILE A 244 11.29 12.16 1.18
N GLY A 245 10.34 12.23 2.12
CA GLY A 245 9.07 12.89 1.94
C GLY A 245 9.22 14.34 1.48
N LEU A 246 10.10 15.09 2.13
CA LEU A 246 10.41 16.47 1.79
C LEU A 246 11.07 16.58 0.41
N MET A 247 12.04 15.73 0.09
CA MET A 247 12.69 15.72 -1.23
C MET A 247 11.68 15.52 -2.37
N MET A 248 10.76 14.57 -2.19
CA MET A 248 9.73 14.26 -3.16
C MET A 248 8.68 15.37 -3.27
N GLN A 249 8.20 15.93 -2.15
CA GLN A 249 7.26 17.06 -2.12
C GLN A 249 7.77 18.28 -2.89
N HIS A 250 9.05 18.64 -2.75
CA HIS A 250 9.63 19.79 -3.44
C HIS A 250 9.68 19.65 -4.97
N CYS A 251 9.60 18.42 -5.48
CA CYS A 251 9.76 18.14 -6.90
C CYS A 251 8.44 17.94 -7.65
N ASP A 252 7.30 17.91 -6.95
CA ASP A 252 5.97 17.60 -7.48
C ASP A 252 5.67 18.29 -8.83
N THR A 253 5.69 19.63 -8.83
CA THR A 253 5.43 20.43 -10.04
C THR A 253 6.48 20.25 -11.14
N LEU A 254 7.68 19.80 -10.80
CA LEU A 254 8.75 19.59 -11.77
C LEU A 254 8.60 18.26 -12.51
N VAL A 255 8.10 17.23 -11.83
CA VAL A 255 8.01 15.86 -12.36
C VAL A 255 6.64 15.54 -12.97
N SER A 256 5.58 16.28 -12.62
CA SER A 256 4.19 16.00 -13.02
C SER A 256 4.00 15.70 -14.51
N GLU A 257 4.48 16.57 -15.41
CA GLU A 257 4.36 16.37 -16.87
C GLU A 257 5.05 15.08 -17.34
N ALA A 258 6.22 14.78 -16.79
CA ALA A 258 6.97 13.56 -17.13
C ALA A 258 6.24 12.30 -16.64
N LEU A 259 5.68 12.34 -15.44
CA LEU A 259 4.89 11.24 -14.89
C LEU A 259 3.64 11.00 -15.73
N TRP A 260 2.90 12.06 -16.06
CA TRP A 260 1.69 11.96 -16.89
C TRP A 260 1.99 11.44 -18.29
N GLU A 261 3.10 11.87 -18.88
CA GLU A 261 3.53 11.40 -20.20
C GLU A 261 3.91 9.91 -20.18
N THR A 262 4.64 9.47 -19.15
CA THR A 262 4.98 8.05 -18.97
C THR A 262 3.72 7.21 -18.75
N ILE A 263 2.79 7.63 -17.88
CA ILE A 263 1.53 6.93 -17.64
C ILE A 263 0.70 6.87 -18.94
N HIS A 264 0.60 7.98 -19.66
CA HIS A 264 -0.10 8.02 -20.94
C HIS A 264 0.51 7.02 -21.92
N MET A 265 1.84 7.00 -22.04
CA MET A 265 2.56 6.08 -22.92
C MET A 265 2.22 4.63 -22.60
N GLU A 266 2.23 4.24 -21.33
CA GLU A 266 1.93 2.87 -20.93
C GLU A 266 0.47 2.47 -21.14
N VAL A 267 -0.47 3.40 -20.90
CA VAL A 267 -1.88 3.17 -21.20
C VAL A 267 -2.07 2.98 -22.70
N GLN A 268 -1.45 3.82 -23.53
CA GLN A 268 -1.53 3.72 -24.99
C GLN A 268 -0.87 2.45 -25.54
N ASP A 269 0.30 2.05 -25.04
CA ASP A 269 0.95 0.77 -25.39
C ASP A 269 0.01 -0.41 -25.08
N PHE A 270 -0.62 -0.41 -23.91
CA PHE A 270 -1.56 -1.45 -23.55
C PHE A 270 -2.78 -1.46 -24.47
N VAL A 271 -3.49 -0.35 -24.61
CA VAL A 271 -4.76 -0.33 -25.33
C VAL A 271 -4.57 -0.41 -26.84
N GLN A 272 -3.55 0.21 -27.42
CA GLN A 272 -3.35 0.26 -28.87
C GLN A 272 -2.59 -0.96 -29.41
N ASP A 273 -1.60 -1.48 -28.70
CA ASP A 273 -0.72 -2.54 -29.22
C ASP A 273 -0.96 -3.89 -28.56
N LYS A 274 -0.90 -3.99 -27.23
CA LYS A 274 -1.09 -5.27 -26.53
C LYS A 274 -2.49 -5.83 -26.76
N LEU A 275 -3.53 -5.01 -26.61
CA LEU A 275 -4.91 -5.45 -26.88
C LEU A 275 -5.15 -5.78 -28.36
N ASP A 276 -4.49 -5.10 -29.31
CA ASP A 276 -4.62 -5.44 -30.75
C ASP A 276 -4.03 -6.82 -31.02
N THR A 277 -2.86 -7.09 -30.44
CA THR A 277 -2.20 -8.39 -30.54
C THR A 277 -3.11 -9.49 -30.00
N MET A 278 -3.65 -9.31 -28.79
CA MET A 278 -4.58 -10.27 -28.16
C MET A 278 -5.88 -10.45 -28.99
N LEU A 279 -6.40 -9.39 -29.62
CA LEU A 279 -7.55 -9.46 -30.53
C LEU A 279 -7.26 -10.33 -31.76
N ARG A 280 -6.08 -10.19 -32.36
CA ARG A 280 -5.68 -10.96 -33.55
C ARG A 280 -5.31 -12.41 -33.24
N THR A 281 -4.83 -12.69 -32.02
CA THR A 281 -4.39 -14.02 -31.59
C THR A 281 -5.45 -14.72 -30.74
N THR A 282 -5.48 -14.44 -29.45
CA THR A 282 -6.21 -15.15 -28.40
C THR A 282 -7.73 -15.02 -28.51
N PHE A 283 -8.20 -13.85 -28.93
CA PHE A 283 -9.62 -13.53 -28.96
C PHE A 283 -10.23 -13.53 -30.36
N ARG A 284 -9.47 -13.85 -31.42
CA ARG A 284 -9.94 -13.80 -32.82
C ARG A 284 -11.25 -14.55 -33.08
N LYS A 285 -11.47 -15.67 -32.38
CA LYS A 285 -12.67 -16.52 -32.54
C LYS A 285 -13.70 -16.35 -31.41
N LYS A 286 -13.47 -15.47 -30.43
CA LYS A 286 -14.30 -15.30 -29.23
C LYS A 286 -15.07 -13.98 -29.25
N LYS A 287 -16.05 -13.85 -30.15
CA LYS A 287 -16.77 -12.58 -30.44
C LYS A 287 -17.19 -11.77 -29.21
N ASP A 288 -17.76 -12.42 -28.19
CA ASP A 288 -18.23 -11.74 -26.98
C ASP A 288 -17.09 -11.13 -26.15
N LEU A 289 -15.95 -11.82 -26.06
CA LEU A 289 -14.77 -11.32 -25.35
C LEU A 289 -14.00 -10.30 -26.20
N SER A 290 -13.96 -10.49 -27.53
CA SER A 290 -13.39 -9.49 -28.45
C SER A 290 -14.07 -8.13 -28.31
N ARG A 291 -15.38 -8.12 -28.03
CA ARG A 291 -16.13 -6.88 -27.76
C ARG A 291 -15.58 -6.14 -26.53
N ILE A 292 -15.27 -6.85 -25.45
CA ILE A 292 -14.73 -6.24 -24.22
C ILE A 292 -13.37 -5.56 -24.52
N LEU A 293 -12.49 -6.22 -25.29
CA LEU A 293 -11.23 -5.60 -25.71
C LEU A 293 -11.44 -4.39 -26.61
N SER A 294 -12.44 -4.45 -27.51
CA SER A 294 -12.81 -3.30 -28.34
C SER A 294 -13.33 -2.14 -27.49
N ASP A 295 -14.14 -2.42 -26.46
CA ASP A 295 -14.68 -1.41 -25.56
C ASP A 295 -13.55 -0.72 -24.77
N MET A 296 -12.55 -1.48 -24.29
CA MET A 296 -11.34 -0.92 -23.66
C MET A 296 -10.59 0.02 -24.60
N ARG A 297 -10.43 -0.35 -25.88
CA ARG A 297 -9.81 0.48 -26.91
C ARG A 297 -10.61 1.74 -27.16
N THR A 298 -11.92 1.63 -27.34
CA THR A 298 -12.79 2.80 -27.60
C THR A 298 -12.80 3.78 -26.43
N LEU A 299 -12.69 3.28 -25.20
CA LEU A 299 -12.72 4.10 -23.99
C LEU A 299 -11.44 4.94 -23.80
N SER A 300 -10.27 4.36 -24.06
CA SER A 300 -8.99 4.92 -23.58
C SER A 300 -7.92 5.12 -24.66
N ALA A 301 -8.12 4.62 -25.88
CA ALA A 301 -7.16 4.83 -26.96
C ALA A 301 -7.24 6.25 -27.52
N ASP A 302 -6.13 6.98 -27.46
CA ASP A 302 -5.96 8.25 -28.17
C ASP A 302 -5.38 7.99 -29.57
N TRP A 303 -6.27 7.76 -30.54
CA TRP A 303 -5.86 7.57 -31.95
C TRP A 303 -5.21 8.82 -32.54
N MET A 304 -5.51 10.01 -32.01
CA MET A 304 -4.97 11.26 -32.54
C MET A 304 -3.55 11.54 -32.02
N ALA A 305 -3.09 10.88 -30.97
CA ALA A 305 -1.66 10.86 -30.60
C ALA A 305 -0.76 10.24 -31.68
N SER A 306 -1.30 9.43 -32.60
CA SER A 306 -0.54 8.92 -33.75
C SER A 306 -0.33 9.95 -34.88
N THR A 307 -1.15 11.01 -34.93
CA THR A 307 -1.15 12.00 -36.02
C THR A 307 -0.54 13.35 -35.63
N SER A 308 -0.25 13.59 -34.35
CA SER A 308 0.12 14.92 -33.84
C SER A 308 1.53 15.42 -34.19
N LYS A 309 2.41 14.57 -34.77
CA LYS A 309 3.77 14.98 -35.19
C LYS A 309 4.17 14.51 -36.60
N ALA A 310 3.25 13.97 -37.39
CA ALA A 310 3.58 13.63 -38.77
C ALA A 310 3.68 14.91 -39.60
N ASP A 311 4.90 15.43 -39.78
CA ASP A 311 5.17 16.39 -40.85
C ASP A 311 4.85 15.71 -42.19
N PRO A 312 3.98 16.29 -43.05
CA PRO A 312 3.50 15.62 -44.26
C PRO A 312 4.59 15.26 -45.28
N GLU A 313 5.82 15.78 -45.13
CA GLU A 313 6.86 15.67 -46.14
C GLU A 313 7.65 14.33 -46.10
N GLN A 314 7.66 13.61 -44.98
CA GLN A 314 8.41 12.34 -44.88
C GLN A 314 7.63 11.09 -45.37
N HIS A 315 6.31 11.19 -45.58
CA HIS A 315 5.50 10.07 -46.05
C HIS A 315 5.61 9.78 -47.56
N SER A 316 6.39 10.57 -48.31
CA SER A 316 6.48 10.44 -49.76
C SER A 316 7.51 9.41 -50.27
N LEU A 317 8.33 8.78 -49.41
CA LEU A 317 9.44 7.95 -49.88
C LEU A 317 9.53 6.51 -49.36
N HIS A 318 8.67 6.06 -48.43
CA HIS A 318 8.72 4.67 -47.96
C HIS A 318 7.33 4.02 -47.97
N GLN A 319 7.01 3.34 -49.08
CA GLN A 319 6.06 2.23 -49.09
C GLN A 319 6.66 1.07 -48.29
N GLU A 320 6.51 1.11 -46.97
CA GLU A 320 6.77 -0.05 -46.11
C GLU A 320 5.49 -0.85 -45.89
N THR A 321 5.62 -2.15 -46.13
CA THR A 321 4.61 -3.21 -46.04
C THR A 321 3.84 -3.15 -44.71
N GLU A 322 2.50 -3.23 -44.77
CA GLU A 322 1.57 -3.07 -43.63
C GLU A 322 1.74 -4.07 -42.46
N GLU A 323 2.68 -5.02 -42.52
CA GLU A 323 2.80 -6.12 -41.55
C GLU A 323 3.74 -5.85 -40.36
N MET A 324 4.51 -4.74 -40.34
CA MET A 324 5.47 -4.42 -39.26
C MET A 324 5.40 -2.97 -38.73
N ARG A 325 4.29 -2.24 -38.96
CA ARG A 325 4.11 -0.97 -38.25
C ARG A 325 3.79 -1.26 -36.79
N GLN A 326 4.82 -1.25 -35.93
CA GLN A 326 4.58 -0.83 -34.54
C GLN A 326 3.85 0.51 -34.62
N ASN A 327 2.71 0.64 -33.94
CA ASN A 327 1.99 1.91 -33.96
C ASN A 327 2.85 2.93 -33.22
N THR A 328 3.62 3.72 -33.95
CA THR A 328 4.37 4.82 -33.37
C THR A 328 3.36 5.89 -32.95
N PHE A 329 2.94 5.88 -31.69
CA PHE A 329 2.16 6.96 -31.09
C PHE A 329 3.07 7.88 -30.29
N TYR A 330 2.72 9.17 -30.25
CA TYR A 330 3.47 10.17 -29.50
C TYR A 330 2.83 10.37 -28.11
N PRO A 331 3.54 10.08 -27.01
CA PRO A 331 3.03 10.33 -25.68
C PRO A 331 2.67 11.80 -25.48
N ARG A 332 1.56 12.04 -24.78
CA ARG A 332 1.11 13.37 -24.37
C ARG A 332 1.29 13.50 -22.87
N PRO A 333 1.60 14.69 -22.34
CA PRO A 333 1.66 14.95 -20.89
C PRO A 333 0.24 15.09 -20.32
N VAL A 334 -0.61 14.07 -20.51
CA VAL A 334 -2.01 14.04 -20.11
C VAL A 334 -2.31 12.71 -19.45
N ALA A 335 -2.63 12.76 -18.16
CA ALA A 335 -3.02 11.58 -17.40
C ALA A 335 -4.40 11.04 -17.83
N PRO A 336 -4.61 9.71 -17.75
CA PRO A 336 -5.96 9.15 -17.81
C PRO A 336 -6.79 9.63 -16.61
N THR A 337 -8.08 9.83 -16.83
CA THR A 337 -8.99 10.15 -15.71
C THR A 337 -9.17 8.93 -14.79
N ALA A 338 -9.47 9.16 -13.51
CA ALA A 338 -9.79 8.08 -12.57
C ALA A 338 -10.94 7.19 -13.09
N ALA A 339 -11.92 7.78 -13.78
CA ALA A 339 -13.00 7.03 -14.43
C ALA A 339 -12.48 6.07 -15.52
N GLN A 340 -11.55 6.51 -16.37
CA GLN A 340 -10.92 5.64 -17.37
C GLN A 340 -10.13 4.51 -16.72
N ILE A 341 -9.37 4.80 -15.67
CA ILE A 341 -8.61 3.78 -14.91
C ILE A 341 -9.56 2.72 -14.34
N HIS A 342 -10.60 3.13 -13.59
CA HIS A 342 -11.54 2.18 -12.98
C HIS A 342 -12.36 1.40 -14.02
N CYS A 343 -12.77 2.03 -15.12
CA CYS A 343 -13.46 1.33 -16.20
C CYS A 343 -12.54 0.30 -16.89
N LEU A 344 -11.25 0.61 -17.10
CA LEU A 344 -10.29 -0.37 -17.61
C LEU A 344 -10.11 -1.54 -16.64
N GLN A 345 -9.96 -1.28 -15.34
CA GLN A 345 -9.88 -2.34 -14.33
C GLN A 345 -11.12 -3.23 -14.33
N PHE A 346 -12.31 -2.64 -14.38
CA PHE A 346 -13.57 -3.36 -14.48
C PHE A 346 -13.63 -4.24 -15.74
N LEU A 347 -13.28 -3.69 -16.91
CA LEU A 347 -13.30 -4.44 -18.17
C LEU A 347 -12.27 -5.57 -18.20
N ILE A 348 -11.10 -5.41 -17.57
CA ILE A 348 -10.12 -6.48 -17.39
C ILE A 348 -10.68 -7.59 -16.49
N CYS A 349 -11.28 -7.22 -15.36
CA CYS A 349 -11.96 -8.18 -14.47
C CYS A 349 -13.07 -8.95 -15.21
N GLU A 350 -13.90 -8.25 -15.99
CA GLU A 350 -14.96 -8.86 -16.79
C GLU A 350 -14.39 -9.77 -17.88
N LEU A 351 -13.29 -9.39 -18.52
CA LEU A 351 -12.61 -10.20 -19.54
C LEU A 351 -12.12 -11.54 -18.96
N VAL A 352 -11.45 -11.49 -17.81
CA VAL A 352 -10.85 -12.67 -17.19
C VAL A 352 -11.92 -13.56 -16.53
N SER A 353 -12.86 -12.93 -15.80
CA SER A 353 -13.94 -13.63 -15.11
C SER A 353 -15.02 -14.11 -16.07
N GLY A 354 -15.21 -13.47 -17.22
CA GLY A 354 -16.31 -13.71 -18.16
C GLY A 354 -17.68 -13.48 -17.52
N GLY A 355 -17.77 -12.50 -16.59
CA GLY A 355 -18.95 -12.21 -15.77
C GLY A 355 -19.38 -13.32 -14.81
N ASN A 356 -18.56 -14.37 -14.61
CA ASN A 356 -18.89 -15.49 -13.74
C ASN A 356 -18.00 -15.53 -12.48
N LEU A 357 -18.53 -15.00 -11.38
CA LEU A 357 -17.85 -14.96 -10.08
C LEU A 357 -17.64 -16.34 -9.44
N ARG A 358 -18.29 -17.40 -9.95
CA ARG A 358 -18.18 -18.79 -9.47
C ARG A 358 -17.03 -19.58 -10.09
N LYS A 359 -16.23 -18.99 -10.97
CA LYS A 359 -15.09 -19.71 -11.55
C LYS A 359 -14.13 -20.12 -10.43
N VAL A 360 -13.79 -21.41 -10.42
CA VAL A 360 -12.82 -21.97 -9.48
C VAL A 360 -11.44 -21.45 -9.84
N GLY A 361 -10.78 -20.85 -8.85
CA GLY A 361 -9.45 -20.27 -9.00
C GLY A 361 -9.36 -18.81 -8.54
N GLY A 362 -8.17 -18.26 -8.71
CA GLY A 362 -7.83 -16.86 -8.50
C GLY A 362 -8.53 -15.89 -9.45
N LEU A 363 -8.41 -14.58 -9.22
CA LEU A 363 -8.93 -13.58 -10.17
C LEU A 363 -8.24 -13.73 -11.53
N PHE A 364 -6.94 -13.98 -11.52
CA PHE A 364 -6.11 -14.29 -12.68
C PHE A 364 -5.60 -15.76 -12.68
N GLY A 365 -6.23 -16.65 -11.89
CA GLY A 365 -5.83 -18.05 -11.75
C GLY A 365 -6.37 -18.96 -12.86
N ASN A 366 -5.47 -19.57 -13.63
CA ASN A 366 -5.82 -20.24 -14.89
C ASN A 366 -6.33 -21.69 -14.72
N SER A 367 -7.52 -21.98 -15.27
CA SER A 367 -8.01 -23.31 -15.69
C SER A 367 -9.29 -23.23 -16.54
N GLY A 368 -10.06 -22.12 -16.46
CA GLY A 368 -11.37 -22.00 -17.11
C GLY A 368 -11.61 -20.79 -18.02
N SER A 369 -10.66 -19.85 -18.16
CA SER A 369 -10.82 -18.65 -19.02
C SER A 369 -10.48 -18.94 -20.50
N GLY A 370 -9.64 -19.94 -20.76
CA GLY A 370 -9.10 -20.23 -22.08
C GLY A 370 -8.22 -19.09 -22.63
N ILE A 371 -7.68 -18.24 -21.75
CA ILE A 371 -6.70 -17.19 -22.06
C ILE A 371 -5.29 -17.80 -21.81
N PRO A 372 -4.34 -17.65 -22.75
CA PRO A 372 -2.96 -18.06 -22.54
C PRO A 372 -2.37 -17.44 -21.27
N VAL A 373 -1.48 -18.18 -20.60
CA VAL A 373 -0.85 -17.73 -19.35
C VAL A 373 -0.11 -16.40 -19.52
N GLU A 374 0.55 -16.20 -20.67
CA GLU A 374 1.29 -14.98 -20.97
C GLU A 374 0.37 -13.75 -21.04
N ASP A 375 -0.70 -13.83 -21.83
CA ASP A 375 -1.69 -12.75 -21.94
C ASP A 375 -2.35 -12.48 -20.58
N LEU A 376 -2.64 -13.52 -19.81
CA LEU A 376 -3.24 -13.41 -18.49
C LEU A 376 -2.33 -12.66 -17.51
N LYS A 377 -1.02 -12.94 -17.55
CA LYS A 377 -0.03 -12.22 -16.77
C LYS A 377 0.10 -10.76 -17.19
N GLN A 378 0.00 -10.46 -18.48
CA GLN A 378 -0.01 -9.07 -18.96
C GLN A 378 -1.23 -8.29 -18.48
N LEU A 379 -2.42 -8.93 -18.51
CA LEU A 379 -3.66 -8.36 -17.96
C LEU A 379 -3.56 -8.13 -16.44
N GLU A 380 -3.02 -9.11 -15.71
CA GLU A 380 -2.81 -9.03 -14.25
C GLU A 380 -1.86 -7.88 -13.89
N THR A 381 -0.67 -7.83 -14.51
CA THR A 381 0.31 -6.77 -14.26
C THR A 381 -0.28 -5.39 -14.53
N PHE A 382 -0.99 -5.22 -15.65
CA PHE A 382 -1.59 -3.92 -15.99
C PHE A 382 -2.75 -3.56 -15.05
N PHE A 383 -3.56 -4.54 -14.61
CA PHE A 383 -4.64 -4.33 -13.65
C PHE A 383 -4.16 -3.71 -12.33
N TYR A 384 -3.07 -4.23 -11.77
CA TYR A 384 -2.47 -3.68 -10.55
C TYR A 384 -1.72 -2.38 -10.79
N LYS A 385 -1.10 -2.22 -11.97
CA LYS A 385 -0.45 -0.96 -12.36
C LYS A 385 -1.44 0.20 -12.45
N LEU A 386 -2.65 -0.07 -12.97
CA LEU A 386 -3.75 0.90 -13.01
C LEU A 386 -4.13 1.42 -11.61
N SER A 387 -4.14 0.56 -10.58
CA SER A 387 -4.36 1.01 -9.19
C SER A 387 -3.25 1.96 -8.75
N PHE A 388 -1.99 1.59 -9.00
CA PHE A 388 -0.85 2.37 -8.55
C PHE A 388 -0.76 3.74 -9.26
N PHE A 389 -1.22 3.85 -10.50
CA PHE A 389 -1.33 5.14 -11.18
C PHE A 389 -2.15 6.14 -10.38
N LEU A 390 -3.22 5.73 -9.70
CA LEU A 390 -4.04 6.65 -8.90
C LEU A 390 -3.22 7.34 -7.81
N HIS A 391 -2.31 6.61 -7.16
CA HIS A 391 -1.39 7.19 -6.16
C HIS A 391 -0.45 8.23 -6.78
N ILE A 392 0.06 7.97 -7.99
CA ILE A 392 0.94 8.89 -8.71
C ILE A 392 0.17 10.12 -9.18
N LEU A 393 -1.06 9.96 -9.65
CA LEU A 393 -1.91 11.07 -10.07
C LEU A 393 -2.30 11.96 -8.89
N ASP A 394 -2.54 11.37 -7.72
CA ASP A 394 -2.76 12.09 -6.45
C ASP A 394 -1.45 12.28 -5.67
N TYR A 395 -0.36 12.64 -6.36
CA TYR A 395 1.02 12.70 -5.84
C TYR A 395 1.13 13.35 -4.45
N THR A 396 0.65 14.59 -4.31
CA THR A 396 0.76 15.37 -3.07
C THR A 396 0.00 14.70 -1.92
N ALA A 397 -1.19 14.17 -2.18
CA ALA A 397 -2.03 13.51 -1.17
C ALA A 397 -1.42 12.16 -0.76
N THR A 398 -0.86 11.42 -1.73
CA THR A 398 -0.14 10.18 -1.47
C THR A 398 1.06 10.44 -0.58
N ILE A 399 1.94 11.40 -0.91
CA ILE A 399 3.09 11.69 -0.03
C ILE A 399 2.61 12.12 1.35
N GLY A 400 1.64 13.03 1.43
CA GLY A 400 1.08 13.46 2.72
C GLY A 400 0.66 12.28 3.60
N THR A 401 -0.04 11.31 3.00
CA THR A 401 -0.45 10.06 3.69
C THR A 401 0.74 9.19 4.08
N LEU A 402 1.74 9.07 3.21
CA LEU A 402 2.91 8.24 3.43
C LEU A 402 3.90 8.82 4.43
N THR A 403 3.84 10.13 4.70
CA THR A 403 4.73 10.83 5.64
C THR A 403 4.03 11.25 6.94
N ASP A 404 2.72 11.01 7.07
CA ASP A 404 1.94 11.32 8.27
C ASP A 404 2.28 10.33 9.40
N LEU A 405 2.97 10.85 10.42
CA LEU A 405 3.34 10.11 11.62
C LEU A 405 2.63 10.66 12.87
N GLY A 406 1.57 11.46 12.68
CA GLY A 406 0.80 12.05 13.76
C GLY A 406 0.06 11.03 14.62
N PHE A 407 -0.14 9.82 14.09
CA PHE A 407 -0.74 8.71 14.84
C PHE A 407 0.04 8.36 16.13
N LEU A 408 1.34 8.69 16.21
CA LEU A 408 2.16 8.40 17.38
C LEU A 408 1.73 9.17 18.64
N TRP A 409 0.98 10.27 18.51
CA TRP A 409 0.54 11.07 19.65
C TRP A 409 -0.80 10.59 20.25
N PHE A 410 -1.73 10.15 19.40
CA PHE A 410 -3.11 9.83 19.81
C PHE A 410 -3.18 8.59 20.72
N ARG A 411 -4.07 8.66 21.72
CA ARG A 411 -4.17 7.67 22.81
C ARG A 411 -5.58 7.53 23.39
N GLU A 412 -6.60 7.85 22.59
CA GLU A 412 -8.01 7.91 23.00
C GLU A 412 -8.57 6.59 23.52
N PHE A 413 -8.17 5.46 22.94
CA PHE A 413 -8.63 4.15 23.40
C PHE A 413 -8.16 3.88 24.84
N TYR A 414 -6.92 4.23 25.17
CA TYR A 414 -6.41 4.06 26.53
C TYR A 414 -6.94 5.09 27.51
N LEU A 415 -7.22 6.33 27.07
CA LEU A 415 -7.87 7.35 27.90
C LEU A 415 -9.26 6.87 28.34
N GLU A 416 -10.07 6.38 27.40
CA GLU A 416 -11.41 5.85 27.67
C GLU A 416 -11.35 4.62 28.58
N SER A 417 -10.46 3.66 28.28
CA SER A 417 -10.29 2.44 29.08
C SER A 417 -9.86 2.74 30.52
N SER A 418 -8.97 3.72 30.70
CA SER A 418 -8.43 4.12 32.01
C SER A 418 -9.34 5.11 32.76
N ARG A 419 -10.34 5.68 32.09
CA ARG A 419 -11.24 6.73 32.61
C ARG A 419 -10.50 7.95 33.14
N VAL A 420 -9.46 8.37 32.43
CA VAL A 420 -8.68 9.58 32.73
C VAL A 420 -8.82 10.60 31.61
N ILE A 421 -8.67 11.88 31.94
CA ILE A 421 -8.79 12.97 30.95
C ILE A 421 -7.55 12.99 30.06
N GLN A 422 -6.35 12.85 30.65
CA GLN A 422 -5.10 12.85 29.90
C GLN A 422 -4.02 12.07 30.66
N PHE A 423 -3.06 11.50 29.93
CA PHE A 423 -1.87 10.89 30.50
C PHE A 423 -0.75 11.93 30.72
N PRO A 424 0.19 11.69 31.64
CA PRO A 424 1.39 12.51 31.78
C PRO A 424 2.21 12.56 30.48
N ILE A 425 2.91 13.68 30.24
CA ILE A 425 3.68 13.91 29.00
C ILE A 425 4.78 12.84 28.79
N GLU A 426 5.27 12.24 29.86
CA GLU A 426 6.28 11.16 29.81
C GLU A 426 5.75 9.87 29.18
N CYS A 427 4.44 9.79 28.94
CA CYS A 427 3.78 8.70 28.22
C CYS A 427 3.58 9.01 26.73
N SER A 428 3.84 10.25 26.29
CA SER A 428 3.69 10.67 24.91
C SER A 428 4.91 10.24 24.09
N LEU A 429 4.71 9.49 23.01
CA LEU A 429 5.82 9.03 22.16
C LEU A 429 6.65 10.19 21.60
N PRO A 430 6.06 11.26 21.02
CA PRO A 430 6.82 12.43 20.61
C PRO A 430 7.71 12.99 21.73
N TRP A 431 7.16 13.18 22.93
CA TRP A 431 7.92 13.70 24.07
C TRP A 431 9.00 12.73 24.58
N MET A 432 8.72 11.42 24.59
CA MET A 432 9.70 10.40 24.95
C MET A 432 10.92 10.41 24.01
N LEU A 433 10.71 10.72 22.73
CA LEU A 433 11.80 10.87 21.76
C LEU A 433 12.58 12.17 22.00
N VAL A 434 11.91 13.29 22.29
CA VAL A 434 12.57 14.54 22.72
C VAL A 434 13.45 14.29 23.94
N GLY A 435 12.87 13.70 25.00
CA GLY A 435 13.59 13.37 26.23
C GLY A 435 14.79 12.47 25.96
N HIS A 436 14.63 11.46 25.09
CA HIS A 436 15.74 10.59 24.70
C HIS A 436 16.90 11.33 24.03
N VAL A 437 16.62 12.31 23.16
CA VAL A 437 17.67 13.11 22.51
C VAL A 437 18.38 14.00 23.54
N ILE A 438 17.63 14.66 24.43
CA ILE A 438 18.17 15.59 25.42
C ILE A 438 19.04 14.85 26.47
N GLU A 439 18.61 13.67 26.90
CA GLU A 439 19.32 12.85 27.88
C GLU A 439 20.50 12.07 27.29
N SER A 440 20.58 11.99 25.95
CA SER A 440 21.65 11.25 25.28
C SER A 440 22.97 12.03 25.26
N GLU A 441 24.06 11.34 25.56
CA GLU A 441 25.43 11.87 25.43
C GLU A 441 25.94 11.87 23.97
N ASP A 442 25.17 11.30 23.04
CA ASP A 442 25.51 11.22 21.62
C ASP A 442 25.22 12.54 20.89
N ALA A 443 26.29 13.29 20.58
CA ALA A 443 26.21 14.56 19.87
C ALA A 443 25.53 14.43 18.48
N GLY A 444 25.60 13.27 17.83
CA GLY A 444 24.94 13.04 16.55
C GLY A 444 23.41 13.02 16.66
N LEU A 445 22.87 12.59 17.80
CA LEU A 445 21.43 12.63 18.05
C LEU A 445 20.91 14.04 18.30
N LEU A 446 21.76 14.95 18.80
CA LEU A 446 21.38 16.33 19.06
C LEU A 446 20.98 17.07 17.77
N GLU A 447 21.61 16.73 16.64
CA GLU A 447 21.22 17.27 15.32
C GLU A 447 19.79 16.89 14.92
N SER A 448 19.25 15.81 15.51
CA SER A 448 17.90 15.30 15.28
C SER A 448 16.84 15.84 16.24
N ILE A 449 17.19 16.79 17.13
CA ILE A 449 16.27 17.29 18.18
C ILE A 449 14.96 17.87 17.64
N LEU A 450 14.96 18.39 16.40
CA LEU A 450 13.78 18.98 15.77
C LEU A 450 12.82 17.92 15.19
N ILE A 451 13.31 16.70 14.93
CA ILE A 451 12.53 15.65 14.27
C ILE A 451 11.31 15.23 15.09
N PRO A 452 11.41 14.97 16.41
CA PRO A 452 10.24 14.63 17.22
C PRO A 452 9.19 15.74 17.28
N PHE A 453 9.61 17.01 17.20
CA PHE A 453 8.67 18.13 17.23
C PHE A 453 7.79 18.17 15.97
N ASP A 454 8.30 17.67 14.85
CA ASP A 454 7.50 17.57 13.62
C ASP A 454 6.34 16.58 13.74
N LEU A 455 6.40 15.63 14.68
CA LEU A 455 5.27 14.74 14.96
C LEU A 455 4.06 15.50 15.53
N TYR A 456 4.28 16.59 16.27
CA TYR A 456 3.19 17.45 16.73
C TYR A 456 2.54 18.19 15.56
N ASN A 457 3.32 18.61 14.55
CA ASN A 457 2.77 19.21 13.33
C ASN A 457 1.85 18.22 12.60
N ASP A 458 2.31 16.97 12.42
CA ASP A 458 1.50 15.91 11.82
C ASP A 458 0.22 15.67 12.63
N SER A 459 0.36 15.51 13.95
CA SER A 459 -0.77 15.25 14.85
C SER A 459 -1.80 16.38 14.79
N ALA A 460 -1.35 17.63 14.82
CA ALA A 460 -2.19 18.82 14.75
C ALA A 460 -2.91 18.91 13.40
N GLN A 461 -2.19 18.69 12.30
CA GLN A 461 -2.77 18.67 10.95
C GLN A 461 -3.81 17.56 10.82
N HIS A 462 -3.52 16.37 11.35
CA HIS A 462 -4.43 15.23 11.34
C HIS A 462 -5.70 15.50 12.17
N ALA A 463 -5.54 16.09 13.36
CA ALA A 463 -6.65 16.48 14.23
C ALA A 463 -7.60 17.48 13.55
N LEU A 464 -7.05 18.48 12.85
CA LEU A 464 -7.84 19.54 12.21
C LEU A 464 -8.46 19.11 10.88
N THR A 465 -7.73 18.39 10.04
CA THR A 465 -8.15 18.11 8.65
C THR A 465 -8.82 16.76 8.48
N SER A 466 -8.34 15.72 9.17
CA SER A 466 -8.86 14.36 9.10
C SER A 466 -9.96 14.13 10.14
N LEU A 467 -9.64 14.31 11.43
CA LEU A 467 -10.58 14.05 12.53
C LEU A 467 -11.59 15.19 12.72
N LYS A 468 -11.20 16.41 12.32
CA LYS A 468 -11.97 17.65 12.46
C LYS A 468 -12.41 17.90 13.91
N GLN A 469 -11.51 17.62 14.86
CA GLN A 469 -11.76 17.79 16.29
C GLN A 469 -10.85 18.89 16.84
N ARG A 470 -11.47 19.96 17.34
CA ARG A 470 -10.74 21.10 17.91
C ARG A 470 -10.07 20.76 19.24
N PHE A 471 -10.73 20.00 20.11
CA PHE A 471 -10.18 19.69 21.43
C PHE A 471 -8.86 18.92 21.34
N LEU A 472 -8.73 17.99 20.37
CA LEU A 472 -7.47 17.28 20.12
C LEU A 472 -6.34 18.25 19.74
N TYR A 473 -6.62 19.25 18.91
CA TYR A 473 -5.63 20.28 18.58
C TYR A 473 -5.24 21.10 19.81
N ASP A 474 -6.22 21.54 20.61
CA ASP A 474 -5.96 22.32 21.82
C ASP A 474 -5.09 21.52 22.83
N GLU A 475 -5.27 20.21 22.92
CA GLU A 475 -4.44 19.32 23.74
C GLU A 475 -3.01 19.13 23.20
N ILE A 476 -2.86 18.98 21.87
CA ILE A 476 -1.56 18.91 21.20
C ILE A 476 -0.77 20.21 21.43
N GLU A 477 -1.42 21.36 21.27
CA GLU A 477 -0.82 22.68 21.49
C GLU A 477 -0.40 22.87 22.96
N ALA A 478 -1.23 22.42 23.90
CA ALA A 478 -0.93 22.48 25.32
C ALA A 478 0.27 21.61 25.71
N GLU A 479 0.38 20.39 25.14
CA GLU A 479 1.52 19.50 25.39
C GLU A 479 2.82 20.06 24.82
N LEU A 480 2.79 20.64 23.62
CA LEU A 480 3.96 21.30 23.02
C LEU A 480 4.44 22.52 23.82
N SER A 481 3.52 23.18 24.55
CA SER A 481 3.80 24.39 25.33
C SER A 481 4.32 24.14 26.75
N CYS A 482 4.37 22.86 27.18
CA CYS A 482 4.94 22.44 28.46
C CYS A 482 6.47 22.45 28.44
#